data_AF-A0A7D5NZP1-F1
#
_entry.id   AF-A0A7D5NZP1-F1
#
_cell.length_a   1.000
_cell.length_b   1.000
_cell.length_c   1.000
_cell.angle_alpha   90.00
_cell.angle_beta   90.00
_cell.angle_gamma   90.00
#
_symmetry.space_group_name_H-M   'P 1'
#
loop_
_entity.id
_entity.type
_entity.pdbx_description
1 polymer ?
#
loop_
_entity_poly.entity_id
_entity_poly.type
_entity_poly.pdbx_seq_one_letter_code
_entity_poly.pdbx_strand_id
1 'polypeptide(L)'
;MVQFRSKAELAGILRKALEIEKGFENLAQWEAYVQAKNEGFRNMIFTMISESEHHATLVEEMLKRIGSGRTDQYELRKQVFDFTSREEKEIIGELARTEKLALDTYINIKQGLLLSDVSSWIPESDRRFLIETLDILIEEEMKHVEMTSKNIGKVERIR
;
A
#
# COMPACT_ATOMS: atom_id res chain seq x y z
N MET A 1 -9.15 18.08 1.35
CA MET A 1 -7.82 17.63 1.81
C MET A 1 -7.81 17.72 3.33
N VAL A 2 -7.29 16.71 4.04
CA VAL A 2 -7.42 16.56 5.50
C VAL A 2 -6.11 16.93 6.18
N GLN A 3 -6.14 17.79 7.20
CA GLN A 3 -5.01 18.04 8.09
C GLN A 3 -5.07 17.09 9.30
N PHE A 4 -3.91 16.61 9.74
CA PHE A 4 -3.76 15.88 11.00
C PHE A 4 -3.69 16.85 12.17
N ARG A 5 -4.54 16.63 13.16
CA ARG A 5 -4.65 17.45 14.38
C ARG A 5 -3.82 16.89 15.51
N SER A 6 -3.38 15.65 15.40
CA SER A 6 -2.57 14.99 16.41
C SER A 6 -1.74 13.85 15.84
N LYS A 7 -0.71 13.47 16.60
CA LYS A 7 0.08 12.25 16.41
C LYS A 7 -0.79 10.99 16.32
N ALA A 8 -1.88 10.94 17.08
CA ALA A 8 -2.78 9.78 17.10
C ALA A 8 -3.56 9.64 15.78
N GLU A 9 -3.98 10.75 15.17
CA GLU A 9 -4.65 10.72 13.86
C GLU A 9 -3.71 10.26 12.75
N LEU A 10 -2.49 10.80 12.70
CA LEU A 10 -1.46 10.35 11.76
C LEU A 10 -1.14 8.87 11.95
N ALA A 11 -0.92 8.44 13.19
CA ALA A 11 -0.67 7.04 13.53
C ALA A 11 -1.82 6.14 13.08
N GLY A 12 -3.08 6.57 13.26
CA GLY A 12 -4.25 5.82 12.85
C GLY A 12 -4.30 5.58 11.34
N ILE A 13 -3.94 6.56 10.52
CA ILE A 13 -3.90 6.38 9.07
C ILE A 13 -2.67 5.56 8.64
N LEU A 14 -1.50 5.75 9.25
CA LEU A 14 -0.33 4.90 8.97
C LEU A 14 -0.56 3.43 9.33
N ARG A 15 -1.32 3.14 10.40
CA ARG A 15 -1.73 1.75 10.73
C ARG A 15 -2.64 1.14 9.67
N LYS A 16 -3.54 1.93 9.07
CA LYS A 16 -4.36 1.47 7.95
C LYS A 16 -3.52 1.24 6.70
N ALA A 17 -2.51 2.08 6.44
CA ALA A 17 -1.55 1.83 5.37
C ALA A 17 -0.80 0.51 5.60
N LEU A 18 -0.31 0.26 6.82
CA LEU A 18 0.34 -1.01 7.18
C LEU A 18 -0.59 -2.22 6.98
N GLU A 19 -1.87 -2.08 7.23
CA GLU A 19 -2.85 -3.14 6.99
C GLU A 19 -3.19 -3.33 5.51
N ILE A 20 -3.17 -2.26 4.71
CA ILE A 20 -3.27 -2.40 3.25
C ILE A 20 -2.11 -3.25 2.75
N GLU A 21 -0.88 -2.91 3.14
CA GLU A 21 0.34 -3.66 2.77
C GLU A 21 0.27 -5.13 3.21
N LYS A 22 0.14 -5.37 4.53
CA LYS A 22 0.21 -6.72 5.10
C LYS A 22 -1.05 -7.56 4.90
N GLY A 23 -2.18 -6.92 4.67
CA GLY A 23 -3.49 -7.56 4.62
C GLY A 23 -4.06 -7.59 3.22
N PHE A 24 -4.27 -6.44 2.61
CA PHE A 24 -5.01 -6.35 1.35
C PHE A 24 -4.11 -6.78 0.19
N GLU A 25 -2.94 -6.17 0.06
CA GLU A 25 -1.99 -6.47 -1.02
C GLU A 25 -1.36 -7.83 -0.84
N ASN A 26 -0.69 -8.06 0.30
CA ASN A 26 0.02 -9.32 0.53
C ASN A 26 -0.89 -10.55 0.36
N LEU A 27 -2.10 -10.56 0.94
CA LEU A 27 -3.01 -11.70 0.79
C LEU A 27 -3.54 -11.85 -0.64
N ALA A 28 -3.89 -10.76 -1.31
CA ALA A 28 -4.34 -10.82 -2.70
C ALA A 28 -3.21 -11.31 -3.62
N GLN A 29 -1.99 -10.82 -3.43
CA GLN A 29 -0.83 -11.19 -4.22
C GLN A 29 -0.44 -12.66 -3.98
N TRP A 30 -0.46 -13.18 -2.75
CA TRP A 30 -0.22 -14.61 -2.50
C TRP A 30 -1.28 -15.50 -3.14
N GLU A 31 -2.55 -15.12 -3.05
CA GLU A 31 -3.63 -15.86 -3.71
C GLU A 31 -3.44 -15.82 -5.23
N ALA A 32 -3.06 -14.66 -5.80
CA ALA A 32 -2.73 -14.53 -7.21
C ALA A 32 -1.54 -15.42 -7.62
N TYR A 33 -0.50 -15.51 -6.78
CA TYR A 33 0.69 -16.31 -7.03
C TYR A 33 0.35 -17.80 -7.17
N VAL A 34 -0.54 -18.29 -6.31
CA VAL A 34 -1.03 -19.69 -6.34
C VAL A 34 -1.78 -19.97 -7.65
N GLN A 35 -2.60 -19.03 -8.12
CA GLN A 35 -3.41 -19.18 -9.33
C GLN A 35 -2.66 -18.87 -10.63
N ALA A 36 -1.43 -18.36 -10.57
CA ALA A 36 -0.66 -17.99 -11.75
C ALA A 36 -0.35 -19.21 -12.63
N LYS A 37 -0.83 -19.17 -13.88
CA LYS A 37 -0.72 -20.24 -14.89
C LYS A 37 0.58 -20.16 -15.69
N ASN A 38 1.17 -18.97 -15.81
CA ASN A 38 2.42 -18.74 -16.53
C ASN A 38 3.53 -18.15 -15.64
N GLU A 39 4.79 -18.45 -15.96
CA GLU A 39 5.96 -18.03 -15.16
C GLU A 39 6.16 -16.52 -15.14
N GLY A 40 5.85 -15.81 -16.25
CA GLY A 40 5.99 -14.37 -16.32
C GLY A 40 5.08 -13.65 -15.32
N PHE A 41 3.81 -14.07 -15.27
CA PHE A 41 2.84 -13.54 -14.31
C PHE A 41 3.20 -13.89 -12.87
N ARG A 42 3.64 -15.14 -12.64
CA ARG A 42 4.11 -15.59 -11.33
C ARG A 42 5.31 -14.77 -10.81
N ASN A 43 6.29 -14.51 -11.66
CA ASN A 43 7.46 -13.71 -11.31
C ASN A 43 7.09 -12.25 -11.01
N MET A 44 6.20 -11.66 -11.82
CA MET A 44 5.67 -10.31 -11.57
C MET A 44 4.99 -10.22 -10.20
N ILE A 45 4.12 -11.18 -9.87
CA ILE A 45 3.45 -11.21 -8.56
C ILE A 45 4.47 -11.36 -7.42
N PHE A 46 5.48 -12.23 -7.58
CA PHE A 46 6.49 -12.43 -6.53
C PHE A 46 7.33 -11.17 -6.27
N THR A 47 7.63 -10.40 -7.32
CA THR A 47 8.26 -9.08 -7.19
C THR A 47 7.40 -8.16 -6.33
N MET A 48 6.11 -8.04 -6.65
CA MET A 48 5.16 -7.21 -5.88
C MET A 48 5.07 -7.65 -4.41
N ILE A 49 5.02 -8.96 -4.13
CA ILE A 49 5.03 -9.50 -2.76
C ILE A 49 6.25 -9.02 -1.99
N SER A 50 7.44 -9.14 -2.60
CA SER A 50 8.68 -8.73 -1.95
C SER A 50 8.74 -7.22 -1.70
N GLU A 51 8.18 -6.42 -2.60
CA GLU A 51 8.11 -4.96 -2.51
C GLU A 51 7.11 -4.52 -1.42
N SER A 52 5.90 -5.07 -1.39
CA SER A 52 4.91 -4.80 -0.31
C SER A 52 5.42 -5.19 1.09
N GLU A 53 6.20 -6.26 1.24
CA GLU A 53 6.86 -6.58 2.52
C GLU A 53 7.89 -5.52 2.94
N HIS A 54 8.63 -4.97 1.97
CA HIS A 54 9.54 -3.86 2.22
C HIS A 54 8.77 -2.59 2.62
N HIS A 55 7.72 -2.24 1.88
CA HIS A 55 6.85 -1.11 2.18
C HIS A 55 6.29 -1.20 3.60
N ALA A 56 5.76 -2.37 3.98
CA ALA A 56 5.27 -2.62 5.33
C ALA A 56 6.33 -2.33 6.41
N THR A 57 7.58 -2.70 6.15
CA THR A 57 8.71 -2.41 7.06
C THR A 57 8.98 -0.91 7.19
N LEU A 58 8.91 -0.16 6.08
CA LEU A 58 9.04 1.31 6.08
C LEU A 58 7.90 1.97 6.88
N VAL A 59 6.67 1.49 6.73
CA VAL A 59 5.52 2.00 7.48
C VAL A 59 5.64 1.72 8.98
N GLU A 60 6.13 0.54 9.36
CA GLU A 60 6.43 0.23 10.76
C GLU A 60 7.49 1.16 11.36
N GLU A 61 8.53 1.49 10.59
CA GLU A 61 9.56 2.43 11.01
C GLU A 61 9.00 3.85 11.20
N MET A 62 8.13 4.31 10.28
CA MET A 62 7.40 5.57 10.46
C MET A 62 6.56 5.56 11.75
N LEU A 63 5.83 4.48 12.03
CA LEU A 63 5.02 4.33 13.25
C LEU A 63 5.86 4.34 14.54
N LYS A 64 7.06 3.75 14.51
CA LYS A 64 8.02 3.77 15.63
C LYS A 64 8.53 5.19 15.88
N ARG A 65 8.93 5.91 14.82
CA ARG A 65 9.50 7.26 14.91
C ARG A 65 8.52 8.31 15.39
N ILE A 66 7.27 8.25 14.92
CA ILE A 66 6.25 9.12 15.48
C ILE A 66 6.04 8.81 16.95
N GLY A 67 6.40 7.62 17.45
CA GLY A 67 6.35 7.24 18.87
C GLY A 67 4.92 6.97 19.35
N SER A 68 4.03 6.52 18.47
CA SER A 68 2.67 6.16 18.86
C SER A 68 2.74 4.88 19.69
N GLY A 69 2.38 4.95 20.97
CA GLY A 69 2.17 3.74 21.78
C GLY A 69 1.15 2.82 21.11
N ARG A 70 1.02 1.58 21.59
CA ARG A 70 -0.10 0.71 21.19
C ARG A 70 -1.40 1.39 21.59
N THR A 71 -2.07 1.98 20.63
CA THR A 71 -3.47 2.38 20.70
C THR A 71 -4.26 1.37 19.89
N ASP A 72 -5.42 0.99 20.42
CA ASP A 72 -6.28 -0.12 20.00
C ASP A 72 -6.33 -0.39 18.48
N GLN A 73 -6.45 -1.67 18.14
CA GLN A 73 -6.46 -2.19 16.78
C GLN A 73 -7.52 -1.48 15.91
N TYR A 74 -7.06 -0.53 15.10
CA TYR A 74 -7.84 0.01 13.99
C TYR A 74 -7.74 -0.96 12.80
N GLU A 75 -8.36 -2.13 12.95
CA GLU A 75 -8.43 -3.10 11.87
C GLU A 75 -9.47 -2.62 10.84
N LEU A 76 -9.03 -2.49 9.59
CA LEU A 76 -9.88 -2.55 8.42
C LEU A 76 -10.62 -3.89 8.44
N ARG A 77 -11.76 -3.93 7.75
CA ARG A 77 -12.51 -5.17 7.66
C ARG A 77 -11.63 -6.22 6.97
N LYS A 78 -11.37 -7.34 7.67
CA LYS A 78 -10.69 -8.51 7.12
C LYS A 78 -11.26 -8.86 5.74
N GLN A 79 -10.39 -8.86 4.75
CA GLN A 79 -10.72 -9.28 3.38
C GLN A 79 -10.45 -10.78 3.23
N VAL A 80 -11.22 -11.41 2.35
CA VAL A 80 -10.98 -12.78 1.89
C VAL A 80 -10.87 -12.71 0.39
N PHE A 81 -9.69 -13.09 -0.13
CA PHE A 81 -9.46 -13.24 -1.56
C PHE A 81 -9.60 -14.73 -1.90
N ASP A 82 -10.41 -15.03 -2.90
CA ASP A 82 -10.54 -16.37 -3.49
C ASP A 82 -10.50 -16.20 -5.00
N PHE A 83 -9.40 -16.66 -5.60
CA PHE A 83 -9.15 -16.56 -7.02
C PHE A 83 -9.21 -17.92 -7.73
N THR A 84 -9.66 -18.98 -7.05
CA THR A 84 -9.65 -20.37 -7.54
C THR A 84 -10.31 -20.54 -8.92
N SER A 85 -11.34 -19.76 -9.24
CA SER A 85 -12.04 -19.81 -10.52
C SER A 85 -11.86 -18.54 -11.37
N ARG A 86 -10.95 -17.63 -10.99
CA ARG A 86 -10.76 -16.36 -11.69
C ARG A 86 -9.72 -16.48 -12.77
N GLU A 87 -9.95 -15.78 -13.88
CA GLU A 87 -8.92 -15.64 -14.91
C GLU A 87 -7.85 -14.63 -14.47
N GLU A 88 -6.61 -14.79 -14.93
CA GLU A 88 -5.48 -13.92 -14.55
C GLU A 88 -5.78 -12.42 -14.77
N LYS A 89 -6.58 -12.09 -15.80
CA LYS A 89 -7.04 -10.71 -16.05
C LYS A 89 -7.92 -10.14 -14.92
N GLU A 90 -8.75 -10.97 -14.31
CA GLU A 90 -9.65 -10.57 -13.22
C GLU A 90 -8.86 -10.45 -11.92
N ILE A 91 -7.88 -11.33 -11.74
CA ILE A 91 -6.91 -11.28 -10.64
C ILE A 91 -6.10 -9.99 -10.72
N ILE A 92 -5.51 -9.66 -11.87
CA ILE A 92 -4.77 -8.39 -12.07
C ILE A 92 -5.67 -7.18 -11.83
N GLY A 93 -6.94 -7.25 -12.23
CA GLY A 93 -7.91 -6.20 -11.94
C GLY A 93 -8.15 -6.00 -10.44
N GLU A 94 -8.11 -7.07 -9.63
CA GLU A 94 -8.14 -6.98 -8.18
C GLU A 94 -6.86 -6.36 -7.62
N LEU A 95 -5.70 -6.86 -8.04
CA LEU A 95 -4.39 -6.33 -7.60
C LEU A 95 -4.28 -4.83 -7.93
N ALA A 96 -4.64 -4.42 -9.15
CA ALA A 96 -4.65 -3.01 -9.52
C ALA A 96 -5.49 -2.12 -8.60
N ARG A 97 -6.56 -2.66 -8.00
CA ARG A 97 -7.38 -1.92 -7.03
C ARG A 97 -6.70 -1.80 -5.67
N THR A 98 -5.99 -2.82 -5.21
CA THR A 98 -5.24 -2.76 -3.94
C THR A 98 -4.04 -1.82 -4.05
N GLU A 99 -3.22 -1.94 -5.11
CA GLU A 99 -2.07 -1.03 -5.35
C GLU A 99 -2.54 0.44 -5.47
N LYS A 100 -3.67 0.65 -6.15
CA LYS A 100 -4.25 2.00 -6.25
C LYS A 100 -4.70 2.55 -4.89
N LEU A 101 -5.21 1.69 -4.02
CA LEU A 101 -5.61 2.06 -2.66
C LEU A 101 -4.39 2.42 -1.80
N ALA A 102 -3.29 1.66 -1.89
CA ALA A 102 -2.03 2.02 -1.21
C ALA A 102 -1.47 3.35 -1.71
N LEU A 103 -1.37 3.52 -3.04
CA LEU A 103 -0.92 4.76 -3.66
C LEU A 103 -1.71 5.98 -3.18
N ASP A 104 -3.05 5.91 -3.26
CA ASP A 104 -3.90 7.02 -2.83
C ASP A 104 -3.78 7.27 -1.33
N THR A 105 -3.58 6.22 -0.53
CA THR A 105 -3.35 6.35 0.92
C THR A 105 -2.06 7.11 1.19
N TYR A 106 -0.94 6.75 0.56
CA TYR A 106 0.34 7.44 0.75
C TYR A 106 0.32 8.89 0.27
N ILE A 107 -0.28 9.16 -0.88
CA ILE A 107 -0.48 10.54 -1.37
C ILE A 107 -1.26 11.37 -0.35
N ASN A 108 -2.36 10.83 0.17
CA ASN A 108 -3.19 11.54 1.15
C ASN A 108 -2.47 11.75 2.48
N ILE A 109 -1.68 10.77 2.96
CA ILE A 109 -0.86 10.93 4.16
C ILE A 109 0.17 12.04 3.96
N LYS A 110 0.91 12.02 2.84
CA LYS A 110 1.93 13.04 2.55
C LYS A 110 1.33 14.43 2.49
N GLN A 111 0.24 14.60 1.73
CA GLN A 111 -0.45 15.88 1.62
C GLN A 111 -0.97 16.35 2.98
N GLY A 112 -1.58 15.46 3.76
CA GLY A 112 -2.03 15.77 5.11
C GLY A 112 -0.89 16.22 6.01
N LEU A 113 0.25 15.52 5.98
CA LEU A 113 1.43 15.84 6.77
C LEU A 113 2.05 17.20 6.40
N LEU A 114 2.10 17.52 5.11
CA LEU A 114 2.60 18.82 4.61
C LEU A 114 1.70 19.99 5.03
N LEU A 115 0.39 19.78 5.10
CA LEU A 115 -0.58 20.80 5.48
C LEU A 115 -0.76 20.99 6.99
N SER A 116 -0.23 20.08 7.80
CA SER A 116 -0.45 20.06 9.26
C SER A 116 0.66 20.80 10.00
N ASP A 117 0.31 21.50 11.07
CA ASP A 117 1.29 22.00 12.04
C ASP A 117 1.67 20.89 13.03
N VAL A 118 2.73 20.17 12.68
CA VAL A 118 3.18 18.97 13.41
C VAL A 118 4.35 19.25 14.36
N SER A 119 4.87 20.49 14.35
CA SER A 119 6.11 20.87 15.02
C SER A 119 6.11 20.61 16.54
N SER A 120 4.93 20.63 17.16
CA SER A 120 4.74 20.40 18.59
C SER A 120 4.69 18.94 19.01
N TRP A 121 4.57 17.99 18.07
CA TRP A 121 4.41 16.56 18.37
C TRP A 121 5.20 15.60 17.47
N ILE A 122 5.91 16.10 16.45
CA ILE A 122 6.90 15.35 15.67
C ILE A 122 8.19 16.18 15.57
N PRO A 123 9.34 15.61 15.99
CA PRO A 123 10.65 16.23 15.74
C PRO A 123 10.89 16.43 14.23
N GLU A 124 11.50 17.55 13.85
CA GLU A 124 11.74 17.87 12.43
C GLU A 124 12.54 16.77 11.68
N SER A 125 13.46 16.09 12.37
CA SER A 125 14.20 14.95 11.80
C SER A 125 13.28 13.78 11.42
N ASP A 126 12.31 13.47 12.26
CA ASP A 126 11.35 12.40 11.99
C ASP A 126 10.34 12.84 10.95
N ARG A 127 9.89 14.10 10.98
CA ARG A 127 9.04 14.66 9.93
C ARG A 127 9.68 14.52 8.55
N ARG A 128 10.96 14.87 8.43
CA ARG A 128 11.71 14.74 7.18
C ARG A 128 11.78 13.28 6.72
N PHE A 129 12.14 12.36 7.63
CA PHE A 129 12.15 10.93 7.36
C PHE A 129 10.80 10.43 6.83
N LEU A 130 9.69 10.83 7.46
CA LEU A 130 8.34 10.47 7.03
C LEU A 130 8.06 10.95 5.60
N ILE A 131 8.39 12.22 5.28
CA ILE A 131 8.15 12.79 3.95
C ILE A 131 8.98 12.07 2.88
N GLU A 132 10.27 11.86 3.13
CA GLU A 132 11.18 11.17 2.20
C GLU A 132 10.75 9.71 1.98
N THR A 133 10.31 9.03 3.04
CA THR A 133 9.80 7.66 2.96
C THR A 133 8.49 7.59 2.17
N LEU A 134 7.58 8.54 2.38
CA LEU A 134 6.34 8.64 1.60
C LEU A 134 6.62 8.91 0.12
N ASP A 135 7.67 9.67 -0.21
CA ASP A 135 8.08 9.88 -1.60
C ASP A 135 8.51 8.58 -2.28
N ILE A 136 9.31 7.76 -1.58
CA ILE A 136 9.74 6.44 -2.08
C ILE A 136 8.52 5.54 -2.29
N LEU A 137 7.66 5.40 -1.28
CA LEU A 137 6.45 4.56 -1.34
C LEU A 137 5.53 4.99 -2.48
N ILE A 138 5.32 6.30 -2.68
CA ILE A 138 4.48 6.81 -3.78
C ILE A 138 5.09 6.44 -5.14
N GLU A 139 6.41 6.56 -5.30
CA GLU A 139 7.08 6.21 -6.54
C GLU A 139 6.98 4.71 -6.85
N GLU A 140 7.17 3.86 -5.85
CA GLU A 140 7.09 2.40 -5.97
C GLU A 140 5.64 1.96 -6.27
N GLU A 141 4.65 2.46 -5.55
CA GLU A 141 3.24 2.17 -5.82
C GLU A 141 2.77 2.66 -7.20
N MET A 142 3.29 3.79 -7.68
CA MET A 142 3.04 4.23 -9.05
C MET A 142 3.55 3.22 -10.08
N LYS A 143 4.72 2.59 -9.84
CA LYS A 143 5.24 1.52 -10.70
C LYS A 143 4.34 0.30 -10.63
N HIS A 144 3.90 -0.12 -9.44
CA HIS A 144 2.98 -1.25 -9.30
C HIS A 144 1.67 -1.05 -10.05
N VAL A 145 1.02 0.11 -9.87
CA VAL A 145 -0.19 0.49 -10.61
C VAL A 145 0.04 0.46 -12.12
N GLU A 146 1.21 0.90 -12.59
CA GLU A 146 1.56 0.84 -14.01
C GLU A 146 1.75 -0.61 -14.48
N MET A 147 2.44 -1.44 -13.70
CA MET A 147 2.63 -2.87 -13.99
C MET A 147 1.29 -3.60 -14.11
N THR A 148 0.39 -3.41 -13.15
CA THR A 148 -0.93 -4.05 -13.19
C THR A 148 -1.77 -3.51 -14.35
N SER A 149 -1.75 -2.20 -14.61
CA SER A 149 -2.53 -1.57 -15.70
C SER A 149 -2.09 -2.01 -17.10
N LYS A 150 -0.78 -2.13 -17.33
CA LYS A 150 -0.24 -2.62 -18.62
C LYS A 150 -0.69 -4.05 -18.93
N ASN A 151 -0.92 -4.87 -17.92
CA ASN A 151 -1.39 -6.24 -18.11
C ASN A 151 -2.91 -6.36 -18.27
N ILE A 152 -3.70 -5.38 -17.81
CA ILE A 152 -5.14 -5.26 -18.13
C ILE A 152 -5.33 -4.89 -19.61
N GLY A 153 -4.48 -4.01 -20.15
CA GLY A 153 -4.63 -3.46 -21.52
C GLY A 153 -4.10 -4.33 -22.67
N LYS A 154 -3.35 -5.41 -22.40
CA LYS A 154 -2.76 -6.28 -23.43
C LYS A 154 -3.67 -7.40 -23.93
N VAL A 155 -4.90 -7.51 -23.44
CA VAL A 155 -5.86 -8.51 -23.92
C VAL A 155 -6.63 -7.90 -25.09
N GLU A 156 -6.34 -8.37 -26.30
CA GLU A 156 -6.99 -7.95 -27.55
C GLU A 156 -8.51 -7.89 -27.40
N ARG A 157 -9.09 -6.74 -27.75
CA ARG A 157 -10.51 -6.67 -28.13
C ARG A 157 -10.67 -7.50 -29.39
N ILE A 158 -11.16 -8.74 -29.26
CA ILE A 158 -11.76 -9.44 -30.38
C ILE A 158 -12.96 -8.59 -30.81
N ARG A 159 -12.85 -7.98 -32.00
CA ARG A 159 -13.98 -7.37 -32.73
C ARG A 159 -14.41 -8.34 -33.81
#